data_AF-A0A971XMR3-F1
#
_entry.id   AF-A0A971XMR3-F1
#
_cell.length_a   1.000
_cell.length_b   1.000
_cell.length_c   1.000
_cell.angle_alpha   90.00
_cell.angle_beta   90.00
_cell.angle_gamma   90.00
#
_symmetry.space_group_name_H-M   'P 1'
#
loop_
_entity.id
_entity.type
_entity.pdbx_description
1 polymer ?
#
loop_
_entity_poly.entity_id
_entity_poly.type
_entity_poly.pdbx_seq_one_letter_code
_entity_poly.pdbx_strand_id
1 'polypeptide(L)' 'MIKSFRHKGIELFFRTGSKAGIQSRHAPRLQVQLTALNAAAGPHDSTITRRTSCEYTIQPIQVWYFASIWVI' A
#
# COMPACT_ATOMS: atom_id res chain seq x y z
N MET A 1 -17.17 4.90 8.99
CA MET A 1 -18.47 4.44 8.43
C MET A 1 -18.47 4.47 6.90
N ILE A 2 -18.57 3.31 6.25
CA ILE A 2 -18.61 3.22 4.78
C ILE A 2 -20.05 3.43 4.29
N LYS A 3 -20.28 4.43 3.44
CA LYS A 3 -21.62 4.81 2.97
C LYS A 3 -22.07 4.06 1.71
N SER A 4 -21.15 3.76 0.79
CA SER A 4 -21.47 3.11 -0.48
C SER A 4 -20.25 2.39 -1.05
N PHE A 5 -20.51 1.36 -1.87
CA PHE A 5 -19.49 0.61 -2.58
C PHE A 5 -19.72 0.74 -4.10
N ARG A 6 -18.67 1.03 -4.85
CA ARG A 6 -18.72 1.06 -6.32
C ARG A 6 -18.65 -0.34 -6.94
N HIS A 7 -18.04 -1.30 -6.24
CA HIS A 7 -17.78 -2.64 -6.75
C HIS A 7 -18.57 -3.70 -5.97
N LYS A 8 -19.46 -4.43 -6.67
CA LYS A 8 -20.33 -5.45 -6.07
C LYS A 8 -19.55 -6.55 -5.33
N GLY A 9 -18.40 -6.97 -5.86
CA GLY A 9 -17.54 -7.98 -5.21
C GLY A 9 -16.91 -7.51 -3.90
N ILE A 10 -16.63 -6.21 -3.74
CA ILE A 10 -16.06 -5.66 -2.49
C ILE A 10 -17.17 -5.52 -1.45
N GLU A 11 -18.38 -5.14 -1.88
CA GLU A 11 -19.54 -5.10 -0.99
C GLU A 11 -19.88 -6.49 -0.44
N LEU A 12 -19.92 -7.52 -1.29
CA LEU A 12 -20.14 -8.90 -0.86
C LEU A 12 -19.04 -9.35 0.10
N PHE A 13 -17.77 -9.07 -0.21
CA PHE A 13 -16.67 -9.39 0.69
C PHE A 13 -16.81 -8.72 2.05
N PHE A 14 -17.24 -7.45 2.09
CA PHE A 14 -17.44 -6.72 3.36
C PHE A 14 -18.63 -7.25 4.16
N ARG A 15 -19.75 -7.61 3.50
CA ARG A 15 -20.98 -8.04 4.19
C ARG A 15 -20.97 -9.51 4.60
N THR A 16 -20.47 -10.39 3.74
CA THR A 16 -20.55 -11.86 3.95
C THR A 16 -19.19 -12.52 4.10
N GLY A 17 -18.08 -11.80 3.90
CA GLY A 17 -16.74 -12.39 3.86
C GLY A 17 -16.46 -13.23 2.60
N SER A 18 -17.38 -13.24 1.64
CA SER A 18 -17.24 -14.03 0.42
C SER A 18 -16.19 -13.44 -0.51
N LYS A 19 -15.28 -14.28 -0.98
CA LYS A 19 -14.22 -13.90 -1.94
C LYS A 19 -14.71 -13.96 -3.40
N ALA A 20 -15.98 -14.27 -3.63
CA ALA A 20 -16.57 -14.31 -4.96
C ALA A 20 -16.54 -12.91 -5.61
N GLY A 21 -15.81 -12.76 -6.71
CA GLY A 21 -15.67 -11.50 -7.44
C GLY A 21 -14.49 -10.62 -6.99
N ILE A 22 -13.61 -11.10 -6.13
CA ILE A 22 -12.31 -10.48 -5.84
C ILE A 22 -11.19 -11.50 -6.00
N GLN A 23 -9.98 -11.04 -6.30
CA GLN A 23 -8.82 -11.92 -6.33
C GLN A 23 -8.46 -12.33 -4.89
N SER A 24 -8.54 -13.62 -4.58
CA SER A 24 -8.26 -14.17 -3.25
C SER A 24 -6.92 -13.74 -2.66
N ARG A 25 -5.89 -13.51 -3.51
CA ARG A 25 -4.58 -12.99 -3.09
C ARG A 25 -4.63 -11.61 -2.42
N HIS A 26 -5.61 -10.80 -2.77
CA HIS A 26 -5.78 -9.43 -2.27
C HIS A 26 -6.77 -9.33 -1.11
N ALA A 27 -7.51 -10.41 -0.82
CA ALA A 27 -8.49 -10.45 0.27
C ALA A 27 -7.93 -9.99 1.64
N PRO A 28 -6.76 -10.47 2.13
CA PRO A 28 -6.27 -10.05 3.45
C PRO A 28 -5.93 -8.55 3.49
N ARG A 29 -5.38 -8.02 2.38
CA ARG A 29 -5.03 -6.60 2.30
C ARG A 29 -6.28 -5.71 2.20
N LEU A 30 -7.27 -6.14 1.44
CA LEU A 30 -8.56 -5.45 1.34
C LEU A 30 -9.26 -5.41 2.69
N GLN A 31 -9.24 -6.52 3.44
CA GLN A 31 -9.85 -6.58 4.77
C GLN A 31 -9.27 -5.54 5.71
N VAL A 32 -7.94 -5.44 5.81
CA VAL A 32 -7.27 -4.43 6.65
C VAL A 32 -7.67 -3.02 6.25
N GLN A 33 -7.70 -2.74 4.94
CA GLN A 33 -8.08 -1.43 4.43
C GLN A 33 -9.54 -1.08 4.73
N LEU A 34 -10.46 -2.03 4.53
CA LEU A 34 -11.88 -1.87 4.81
C LEU A 34 -12.15 -1.67 6.31
N THR A 35 -11.47 -2.43 7.16
CA THR A 35 -11.58 -2.29 8.63
C THR A 35 -11.07 -0.93 9.09
N ALA A 36 -9.91 -0.49 8.59
CA ALA A 36 -9.36 0.83 8.90
C ALA A 36 -10.27 1.97 8.40
N LEU A 37 -10.82 1.85 7.19
CA LEU A 37 -11.80 2.82 6.66
C LEU A 37 -13.10 2.83 7.45
N ASN A 38 -13.55 1.68 7.95
CA ASN A 38 -14.73 1.61 8.78
C ASN A 38 -14.52 2.28 10.15
N ALA A 39 -13.33 2.09 10.73
CA ALA A 39 -12.91 2.66 12.01
C ALA A 39 -12.55 4.16 11.94
N ALA A 40 -12.14 4.67 10.77
CA ALA A 40 -11.81 6.07 10.59
C ALA A 40 -13.02 6.98 10.91
N ALA A 41 -12.83 7.89 11.87
CA ALA A 41 -13.83 8.86 12.31
C ALA A 41 -13.95 10.09 11.38
N GLY A 42 -12.99 10.29 10.48
CA GLY A 42 -12.99 11.40 9.52
C GLY A 42 -12.08 11.14 8.32
N PRO A 43 -12.23 11.92 7.22
CA PRO A 43 -11.48 11.75 5.97
C PRO A 43 -9.96 11.97 6.10
N HIS A 44 -9.51 12.54 7.21
CA HIS A 44 -8.09 12.79 7.49
C HIS A 44 -7.33 11.55 8.00
N ASP A 45 -8.05 10.54 8.50
CA ASP A 45 -7.48 9.36 9.16
C ASP A 45 -7.28 8.17 8.20
N SER A 46 -7.99 8.15 7.06
CA SER A 46 -7.87 7.07 6.07
C SER A 46 -6.62 7.20 5.17
N THR A 47 -5.45 7.53 5.74
CA THR A 47 -4.15 7.62 5.04
C THR A 47 -3.51 6.24 4.93
N ILE A 48 -4.18 5.32 4.24
CA ILE A 48 -3.58 4.01 3.96
C ILE A 48 -2.74 4.14 2.69
N THR A 49 -1.53 4.65 2.89
CA THR A 49 -0.31 4.39 2.12
C THR A 49 -0.45 4.53 0.60
N ARG A 50 -0.04 5.70 0.09
CA ARG A 50 0.58 5.79 -1.24
C ARG A 50 1.81 4.89 -1.24
N ARG A 51 1.66 3.67 -1.73
CA ARG A 51 2.79 2.76 -1.90
C ARG A 51 3.51 3.07 -3.21
N THR A 52 4.02 4.30 -3.34
CA THR A 52 5.11 4.73 -4.24
C THR A 52 5.42 6.20 -3.90
N SER A 53 6.22 6.42 -2.88
CA SER A 53 7.48 7.10 -3.18
C SER A 53 8.55 6.15 -2.70
N CYS A 54 9.18 5.48 -3.66
CA CYS A 54 10.51 4.99 -3.50
C CYS A 54 11.35 6.18 -2.99
N GLU A 55 11.60 6.24 -1.69
CA GLU A 55 12.89 6.75 -1.22
C GLU A 55 13.91 5.75 -1.75
N TYR A 56 14.29 5.92 -3.01
CA TYR A 56 15.50 5.32 -3.53
C TYR A 56 16.62 6.12 -2.90
N THR A 57 16.98 5.74 -1.67
CA THR A 57 18.30 6.02 -1.14
C THR A 57 19.28 5.42 -2.13
N ILE A 58 19.77 6.26 -3.05
CA ILE A 58 21.03 5.99 -3.72
C ILE A 58 22.03 5.89 -2.58
N GLN A 59 22.47 4.68 -2.29
CA GLN A 59 23.72 4.43 -1.60
C GLN A 59 24.81 4.53 -2.67
N PRO A 60 25.56 5.64 -2.85
CA PRO A 60 26.80 5.56 -3.60
C PRO A 60 27.87 5.01 -2.65
N ILE A 61 27.95 3.69 -2.52
CA ILE A 61 29.05 3.06 -1.78
C ILE A 61 30.37 3.10 -2.58
N GLN A 62 30.44 3.56 -3.84
CA GLN A 62 31.64 3.33 -4.68
C GLN A 62 32.11 4.49 -5.58
N VAL A 63 32.35 5.71 -5.06
CA VAL A 63 33.01 6.78 -5.88
C VAL A 63 34.34 7.29 -5.31
N TRP A 64 34.72 6.95 -4.08
CA TRP A 64 36.02 7.42 -3.54
C TRP A 64 37.23 6.52 -3.86
N TYR A 65 37.02 5.31 -4.38
CA TYR A 65 38.14 4.40 -4.69
C TYR A 65 38.88 4.70 -6.00
N PHE A 66 38.39 5.61 -6.84
CA PHE A 66 39.05 5.97 -8.10
C PHE A 66 39.89 7.25 -8.07
N ALA A 67 39.86 8.02 -6.98
CA ALA A 67 40.63 9.26 -6.87
C ALA A 67 42.05 9.08 -6.26
N SER A 68 42.45 7.85 -5.93
CA SER A 68 43.79 7.54 -5.39
C SER A 68 44.75 6.88 -6.39
N ILE A 69 44.40 6.81 -7.68
CA ILE A 69 45.34 6.40 -8.74
C ILE A 69 45.83 7.68 -9.44
N TRP A 70 46.61 8.45 -8.68
CA TRP A 70 47.70 9.23 -9.23
C TRP A 70 48.96 8.35 -9.07
N VAL A 71 49.98 8.56 -9.91
CA VAL A 71 51.27 7.82 -10.00
C VAL A 71 51.30 6.72 -11.07
N ILE A 72 51.47 7.15 -12.33
CA ILE A 72 52.62 6.88 -13.23
C ILE A 72 52.68 8.03 -14.24
#